data_AF-A0A2K8NRE1-F1
#
_entry.id   AF-A0A2K8NRE1-F1
#
_cell.length_a   1.000
_cell.length_b   1.000
_cell.length_c   1.000
_cell.angle_alpha   90.00
_cell.angle_beta   90.00
_cell.angle_gamma   90.00
#
_symmetry.space_group_name_H-M   'P 1'
#
loop_
_entity.id
_entity.type
_entity.pdbx_description
1 polymer ?
#
loop_
_entity_poly.entity_id
_entity_poly.type
_entity_poly.pdbx_seq_one_letter_code
_entity_poly.pdbx_strand_id
1 'polypeptide(L)'
;MLNNNLKNNKNPSQCNKVGKMDEEIAILRLELDKNLNHDQKSEVRQKILKKQNQKKVVIEKSRHKVGTLKTDLDFVKKSIENSEKTHKKMEGIFNRKNQQFQLKEKVYEEARTRSKTYALGEKKRDFLIFKKTKKLEKDKTILVDKLLILEKRALQKQEAFLLSKEEETAYLKETIGEIEKDFKNYFQNLSKTDPEYLKLEQDYSFLKKKSTIHLAKIQKKLAKSLEDLKKSEIQVIELKTKIDSQVHVIQNFKNQNLRQFNRYEQYQKDQKLISEMNVLKAELNSNQKILDRAKNNWNKNLIYQSKIESEIESLAPEVNMDLSLVPFAASKTTNIFNRVERLLLKDWFFIVIVGVMGAGVVLATFMYVKFGVGALNEIFVVAMLKQGLDSGDYTAALGFASSYIIARILEGPLVGILDVGGAILTGLGIGIPAIFLSSSKLSFMMFNPFYAFLIGLVGGVLIGAIVIIIRLFKPKEAANLGTDIMIGAGNATGKFLGPLVVFSAAMFQPLVGLGAGLGAILFTWIKKPIVGGAIMGAMLFGLVPAFA
;
A
#
# COMPACT_ATOMS: atom_id res chain seq x y z
N MET A 1 12.47 -44.13 -13.04
CA MET A 1 13.00 -44.20 -14.42
C MET A 1 14.14 -43.22 -14.72
N LEU A 2 14.71 -42.48 -13.76
CA LEU A 2 15.80 -41.50 -13.99
C LEU A 2 17.22 -42.00 -13.66
N ASN A 3 17.38 -43.26 -13.20
CA ASN A 3 18.67 -43.78 -12.72
C ASN A 3 19.51 -44.53 -13.77
N ASN A 4 19.00 -44.77 -14.98
CA ASN A 4 19.70 -45.60 -15.97
C ASN A 4 20.47 -44.82 -17.05
N ASN A 5 20.31 -43.49 -17.15
CA ASN A 5 20.95 -42.70 -18.22
C ASN A 5 22.25 -41.99 -17.83
N LEU A 6 22.75 -42.17 -16.59
CA LEU A 6 24.03 -41.57 -16.15
C LEU A 6 25.22 -42.55 -16.18
N LYS A 7 25.05 -43.80 -16.62
CA LYS A 7 26.11 -44.82 -16.59
C LYS A 7 26.95 -44.97 -17.86
N ASN A 8 26.62 -44.33 -18.97
CA ASN A 8 27.27 -44.63 -20.26
C ASN A 8 28.18 -43.52 -20.83
N ASN A 9 28.87 -42.74 -20.00
CA ASN A 9 29.83 -41.76 -20.55
C ASN A 9 31.06 -41.48 -19.67
N LYS A 10 31.71 -42.54 -19.17
CA LYS A 10 33.07 -42.44 -18.63
C LYS A 10 34.02 -43.23 -19.51
N ASN A 11 34.59 -42.55 -20.51
CA ASN A 11 35.89 -42.94 -21.05
C ASN A 11 36.92 -42.74 -19.91
N PRO A 12 37.62 -43.79 -19.44
CA PRO A 12 38.67 -43.67 -18.41
C PRO A 12 39.93 -42.92 -18.91
N SER A 13 39.91 -42.41 -20.14
CA SER A 13 41.05 -41.88 -20.87
C SER A 13 41.18 -40.35 -20.83
N GLN A 14 40.39 -39.63 -20.02
CA GLN A 14 40.71 -38.24 -19.68
C GLN A 14 41.83 -38.18 -18.65
N CYS A 15 43.02 -38.48 -19.19
CA CYS A 15 44.37 -38.21 -18.73
C CYS A 15 44.48 -37.42 -17.43
N ASN A 16 44.88 -38.10 -16.36
CA ASN A 16 45.56 -37.47 -15.24
C ASN A 16 46.83 -36.77 -15.76
N LYS A 17 46.70 -35.50 -16.16
CA LYS A 17 47.80 -34.71 -16.75
C LYS A 17 48.98 -34.64 -15.80
N VAL A 18 48.70 -34.58 -14.50
CA VAL A 18 49.71 -34.57 -13.44
C VAL A 18 50.40 -35.93 -13.33
N GLY A 19 49.65 -37.03 -13.41
CA GLY A 19 50.20 -38.39 -13.45
C GLY A 19 51.12 -38.63 -14.66
N LYS A 20 50.72 -38.18 -15.86
CA LYS A 20 51.58 -38.23 -17.06
C LYS A 20 52.86 -37.40 -16.91
N MET A 21 52.75 -36.22 -16.30
CA MET A 21 53.92 -35.39 -15.99
C MET A 21 54.84 -36.05 -14.96
N ASP A 22 54.29 -36.82 -14.02
CA ASP A 22 55.06 -37.59 -13.04
C ASP A 22 55.80 -38.77 -13.67
N GLU A 23 55.17 -39.49 -14.60
CA GLU A 23 55.82 -40.51 -15.42
C GLU A 23 56.97 -39.91 -16.26
N GLU A 24 56.72 -38.79 -16.95
CA GLU A 24 57.75 -38.10 -17.74
C GLU A 24 58.92 -37.60 -16.87
N ILE A 25 58.64 -37.06 -15.68
CA ILE A 25 59.69 -36.64 -14.73
C ILE A 25 60.47 -37.86 -14.21
N ALA A 26 59.80 -38.98 -13.95
CA ALA A 26 60.46 -40.22 -13.52
C ALA A 26 61.40 -40.77 -14.61
N ILE A 27 60.95 -40.78 -15.87
CA ILE A 27 61.78 -41.20 -17.02
C ILE A 27 63.02 -40.28 -17.16
N LEU A 28 62.84 -38.96 -17.07
CA LEU A 28 63.96 -38.01 -17.15
C LEU A 28 64.95 -38.16 -15.98
N ARG A 29 64.47 -38.57 -14.80
CA ARG A 29 65.35 -38.87 -13.65
C ARG A 29 66.16 -40.15 -13.88
N LEU A 30 65.54 -41.20 -14.41
CA LEU A 30 66.26 -42.42 -14.79
C LEU A 30 67.28 -42.18 -15.91
N GLU A 31 67.02 -41.23 -16.81
CA GLU A 31 67.97 -40.81 -17.84
C GLU A 31 69.18 -40.06 -17.24
N LEU A 32 68.97 -39.27 -16.18
CA LEU A 32 70.02 -38.55 -15.46
C LEU A 32 71.04 -39.50 -14.79
N ASP A 33 70.59 -40.68 -14.37
CA ASP A 33 71.40 -41.69 -13.68
C ASP A 33 72.30 -42.50 -14.63
N LYS A 34 72.14 -42.35 -15.96
CA LYS A 34 73.04 -42.96 -16.96
C LYS A 34 74.39 -42.23 -17.00
N ASN A 35 75.43 -42.89 -17.53
CA ASN A 35 76.77 -42.34 -17.73
C ASN A 35 76.78 -41.22 -18.81
N LEU A 36 76.25 -40.05 -18.46
CA LEU A 36 76.18 -38.86 -19.31
C LEU A 36 77.32 -37.89 -19.01
N ASN A 37 77.77 -37.16 -20.04
CA ASN A 37 78.74 -36.07 -19.91
C ASN A 37 78.13 -34.88 -19.15
N HIS A 38 78.97 -34.00 -18.61
CA HIS A 38 78.54 -32.89 -17.75
C HIS A 38 77.50 -31.97 -18.43
N ASP A 39 77.69 -31.67 -19.72
CA ASP A 39 76.78 -30.81 -20.49
C ASP A 39 75.41 -31.47 -20.70
N GLN A 40 75.38 -32.78 -20.97
CA GLN A 40 74.14 -33.54 -21.15
C GLN A 40 73.34 -33.63 -19.83
N LYS A 41 74.03 -33.78 -18.68
CA LYS A 41 73.38 -33.75 -17.36
C LYS A 41 72.74 -32.39 -17.07
N SER A 42 73.36 -31.30 -17.51
CA SER A 42 72.83 -29.94 -17.34
C SER A 42 71.53 -29.73 -18.13
N GLU A 43 71.45 -30.25 -19.35
CA GLU A 43 70.26 -30.16 -20.21
C GLU A 43 69.08 -30.98 -19.66
N VAL A 44 69.34 -32.21 -19.20
CA VAL A 44 68.31 -33.06 -18.57
C VAL A 44 67.77 -32.42 -17.29
N ARG A 45 68.64 -31.81 -16.46
CA ARG A 45 68.21 -31.04 -15.27
C ARG A 45 67.31 -29.86 -15.64
N GLN A 46 67.62 -29.11 -16.70
CA GLN A 46 66.76 -28.03 -17.18
C GLN A 46 65.40 -28.54 -17.67
N LYS A 47 65.35 -29.68 -18.38
CA LYS A 47 64.11 -30.32 -18.81
C LYS A 47 63.24 -30.76 -17.62
N ILE A 48 63.85 -31.37 -16.60
CA ILE A 48 63.17 -31.73 -15.34
C ILE A 48 62.59 -30.48 -14.66
N LEU A 49 63.38 -29.41 -14.51
CA LEU A 49 62.94 -28.18 -13.86
C LEU A 49 61.77 -27.52 -14.62
N LYS A 50 61.84 -27.49 -15.97
CA LYS A 50 60.76 -26.98 -16.82
C LYS A 50 59.48 -27.79 -16.64
N LYS A 51 59.57 -29.12 -16.62
CA LYS A 51 58.41 -30.02 -16.40
C LYS A 51 57.84 -29.90 -14.99
N GLN A 52 58.68 -29.75 -13.97
CA GLN A 52 58.25 -29.47 -12.59
C GLN A 52 57.51 -28.13 -12.47
N ASN A 53 57.99 -27.07 -13.13
CA ASN A 53 57.30 -25.78 -13.17
C ASN A 53 55.97 -25.86 -13.90
N GLN A 54 55.90 -26.58 -15.02
CA GLN A 54 54.64 -26.82 -15.73
C GLN A 54 53.65 -27.62 -14.86
N LYS A 55 54.13 -28.63 -14.12
CA LYS A 55 53.33 -29.39 -13.15
C LYS A 55 52.74 -28.48 -12.07
N LYS A 56 53.57 -27.60 -11.47
CA LYS A 56 53.10 -26.61 -10.47
C LYS A 56 51.99 -25.72 -11.01
N VAL A 57 52.14 -25.18 -12.23
CA VAL A 57 51.12 -24.33 -12.87
C VAL A 57 49.81 -25.09 -13.11
N VAL A 58 49.87 -26.36 -13.53
CA VAL A 58 48.67 -27.19 -13.70
C VAL A 58 47.99 -27.45 -12.36
N ILE A 59 48.75 -27.80 -11.32
CA ILE A 59 48.22 -28.00 -9.96
C ILE A 59 47.57 -26.73 -9.41
N GLU A 60 48.19 -25.56 -9.58
CA GLU A 60 47.63 -24.29 -9.12
C GLU A 60 46.33 -23.92 -9.87
N LYS A 61 46.29 -24.14 -11.18
CA LYS A 61 45.06 -23.94 -11.98
C LYS A 61 43.94 -24.88 -11.54
N SER A 62 44.24 -26.16 -11.33
CA SER A 62 43.26 -27.14 -10.86
C SER A 62 42.80 -26.84 -9.43
N ARG A 63 43.69 -26.38 -8.54
CA ARG A 63 43.34 -25.87 -7.19
C ARG A 63 42.41 -24.68 -7.24
N HIS A 64 42.74 -23.67 -8.04
CA HIS A 64 41.88 -22.50 -8.19
C HIS A 64 40.49 -22.90 -8.72
N LYS A 65 40.45 -23.80 -9.72
CA LYS A 65 39.20 -24.32 -10.28
C LYS A 65 38.36 -25.06 -9.22
N VAL A 66 38.98 -25.96 -8.44
CA VAL A 66 38.32 -26.65 -7.32
C VAL A 66 37.81 -25.65 -6.28
N GLY A 67 38.61 -24.63 -5.93
CA GLY A 67 38.20 -23.56 -5.02
C GLY A 67 36.97 -22.80 -5.52
N THR A 68 36.88 -22.50 -6.81
CA THR A 68 35.69 -21.85 -7.40
C THR A 68 34.47 -22.76 -7.42
N LEU A 69 34.66 -24.05 -7.75
CA LEU A 69 33.58 -25.04 -7.76
C LEU A 69 33.03 -25.29 -6.36
N LYS A 70 33.87 -25.26 -5.32
CA LYS A 70 33.42 -25.32 -3.92
C LYS A 70 32.54 -24.14 -3.53
N THR A 71 32.90 -22.92 -3.95
CA THR A 71 32.09 -21.72 -3.70
C THR A 71 30.74 -21.82 -4.41
N ASP A 72 30.73 -22.30 -5.66
CA ASP A 72 29.48 -22.53 -6.39
C ASP A 72 28.65 -23.67 -5.76
N LEU A 73 29.30 -24.73 -5.24
CA LEU A 73 28.63 -25.82 -4.53
C LEU A 73 27.95 -25.33 -3.25
N ASP A 74 28.62 -24.50 -2.45
CA ASP A 74 28.04 -23.92 -1.23
C ASP A 74 26.82 -23.03 -1.53
N PHE A 75 26.95 -22.19 -2.57
CA PHE A 75 25.83 -21.39 -3.06
C PHE A 75 24.65 -22.26 -3.51
N VAL A 76 24.90 -23.34 -4.25
CA VAL A 76 23.87 -24.27 -4.72
C VAL A 76 23.22 -25.01 -3.55
N LYS A 77 23.98 -25.45 -2.55
CA LYS A 77 23.42 -26.08 -1.32
C LYS A 77 22.46 -25.13 -0.60
N LYS A 78 22.84 -23.87 -0.44
CA LYS A 78 21.98 -22.83 0.16
C LYS A 78 20.73 -22.56 -0.70
N SER A 79 20.87 -22.57 -2.02
CA SER A 79 19.74 -22.47 -2.96
C SER A 79 18.79 -23.67 -2.86
N ILE A 80 19.32 -24.89 -2.72
CA ILE A 80 18.54 -26.11 -2.52
C ILE A 80 17.73 -26.02 -1.24
N GLU A 81 18.36 -25.67 -0.11
CA GLU A 81 17.68 -25.53 1.18
C GLU A 81 16.53 -24.51 1.10
N ASN A 82 16.75 -23.37 0.45
CA ASN A 82 15.71 -22.37 0.24
C ASN A 82 14.57 -22.88 -0.66
N SER A 83 14.91 -23.61 -1.73
CA SER A 83 13.91 -24.19 -2.64
C SER A 83 13.09 -25.31 -1.98
N GLU A 84 13.71 -26.12 -1.12
CA GLU A 84 13.03 -27.15 -0.34
C GLU A 84 12.05 -26.55 0.68
N LYS A 85 12.49 -25.53 1.43
CA LYS A 85 11.60 -24.77 2.35
C LYS A 85 10.41 -24.18 1.59
N THR A 86 10.64 -23.65 0.40
CA THR A 86 9.58 -23.10 -0.46
C THR A 86 8.63 -24.20 -0.93
N HIS A 87 9.16 -25.35 -1.36
CA HIS A 87 8.36 -26.50 -1.77
C HIS A 87 7.46 -27.02 -0.65
N LYS A 88 8.01 -27.30 0.55
CA LYS A 88 7.25 -27.75 1.73
C LYS A 88 6.16 -26.76 2.13
N LYS A 89 6.46 -25.46 2.08
CA LYS A 89 5.47 -24.41 2.37
C LYS A 89 4.30 -24.44 1.37
N MET A 90 4.61 -24.55 0.08
CA MET A 90 3.58 -24.61 -0.97
C MET A 90 2.74 -25.89 -0.88
N GLU A 91 3.36 -27.02 -0.58
CA GLU A 91 2.68 -28.29 -0.34
C GLU A 91 1.68 -28.18 0.81
N GLY A 92 2.09 -27.57 1.94
CA GLY A 92 1.18 -27.32 3.07
C GLY A 92 0.03 -26.36 2.77
N ILE A 93 0.19 -25.41 1.84
CA ILE A 93 -0.90 -24.53 1.38
C ILE A 93 -1.86 -25.30 0.49
N PHE A 94 -1.33 -26.07 -0.47
CA PHE A 94 -2.10 -26.90 -1.37
C PHE A 94 -2.95 -27.92 -0.60
N ASN A 95 -2.35 -28.64 0.34
CA ASN A 95 -3.04 -29.66 1.14
C ASN A 95 -4.21 -29.07 1.95
N ARG A 96 -4.01 -27.91 2.60
CA ARG A 96 -5.09 -27.22 3.33
C ARG A 96 -6.24 -26.80 2.42
N LYS A 97 -5.94 -26.22 1.26
CA LYS A 97 -6.95 -25.82 0.27
C LYS A 97 -7.68 -27.03 -0.32
N ASN A 98 -6.96 -28.12 -0.55
CA ASN A 98 -7.52 -29.36 -1.08
C ASN A 98 -8.48 -30.01 -0.07
N GLN A 99 -8.12 -30.03 1.22
CA GLN A 99 -9.02 -30.46 2.29
C GLN A 99 -10.29 -29.61 2.36
N GLN A 100 -10.18 -28.27 2.27
CA GLN A 100 -11.34 -27.38 2.22
C GLN A 100 -12.24 -27.66 1.02
N PHE A 101 -11.66 -27.97 -0.13
CA PHE A 101 -12.40 -28.34 -1.33
C PHE A 101 -13.14 -29.66 -1.15
N GLN A 102 -12.47 -30.70 -0.65
CA GLN A 102 -13.06 -32.02 -0.40
C GLN A 102 -14.25 -31.95 0.58
N LEU A 103 -14.13 -31.14 1.65
CA LEU A 103 -15.23 -30.93 2.61
C LEU A 103 -16.46 -30.27 1.96
N LYS A 104 -16.26 -29.39 0.99
CA LYS A 104 -17.34 -28.64 0.32
C LYS A 104 -17.87 -29.32 -0.94
N GLU A 105 -17.16 -30.29 -1.50
CA GLU A 105 -17.48 -30.91 -2.79
C GLU A 105 -18.86 -31.58 -2.82
N LYS A 106 -19.22 -32.31 -1.76
CA LYS A 106 -20.55 -32.94 -1.66
C LYS A 106 -21.68 -31.91 -1.67
N VAL A 107 -21.57 -30.88 -0.82
CA VAL A 107 -22.57 -29.80 -0.72
C VAL A 107 -22.67 -29.01 -2.03
N TYR A 108 -21.54 -28.85 -2.72
CA TYR A 108 -21.47 -28.19 -4.02
C TYR A 108 -22.20 -28.97 -5.11
N GLU A 109 -22.00 -30.29 -5.23
CA GLU A 109 -22.68 -31.07 -6.26
C GLU A 109 -24.20 -31.13 -6.04
N GLU A 110 -24.64 -31.18 -4.79
CA GLU A 110 -26.06 -31.04 -4.45
C GLU A 110 -26.61 -29.66 -4.84
N ALA A 111 -25.93 -28.57 -4.47
CA ALA A 111 -26.33 -27.21 -4.82
C ALA A 111 -26.35 -26.98 -6.33
N ARG A 112 -25.38 -27.53 -7.05
CA ARG A 112 -25.29 -27.49 -8.51
C ARG A 112 -26.47 -28.20 -9.16
N THR A 113 -26.84 -29.37 -8.64
CA THR A 113 -28.00 -30.14 -9.12
C THR A 113 -29.29 -29.37 -8.88
N ARG A 114 -29.54 -28.90 -7.65
CA ARG A 114 -30.70 -28.06 -7.32
C ARG A 114 -30.81 -26.82 -8.19
N SER A 115 -29.68 -26.13 -8.37
CA SER A 115 -29.62 -24.92 -9.20
C SER A 115 -29.91 -25.20 -10.67
N LYS A 116 -29.48 -26.34 -11.22
CA LYS A 116 -29.77 -26.73 -12.62
C LYS A 116 -31.26 -27.03 -12.80
N THR A 117 -31.84 -27.81 -11.89
CA THR A 117 -33.27 -28.12 -11.90
C THR A 117 -34.12 -26.85 -11.82
N TYR A 118 -33.74 -25.91 -10.95
CA TYR A 118 -34.43 -24.62 -10.84
C TYR A 118 -34.32 -23.75 -12.11
N ALA A 119 -33.16 -23.76 -12.77
CA ALA A 119 -32.92 -22.98 -13.98
C ALA A 119 -33.77 -23.45 -15.19
N LEU A 120 -34.14 -24.73 -15.25
CA LEU A 120 -34.86 -25.34 -16.38
C LEU A 120 -36.38 -25.12 -16.32
N GLY A 121 -36.98 -24.92 -15.14
CA GLY A 121 -38.44 -24.93 -14.99
C GLY A 121 -39.10 -23.59 -14.66
N GLU A 122 -38.66 -22.90 -13.60
CA GLU A 122 -39.52 -21.89 -12.95
C GLU A 122 -38.83 -20.54 -12.67
N LYS A 123 -37.54 -20.42 -13.04
CA LYS A 123 -36.67 -19.27 -12.74
C LYS A 123 -37.30 -17.91 -13.11
N LYS A 124 -37.97 -17.82 -14.26
CA LYS A 124 -38.51 -16.54 -14.78
C LYS A 124 -39.67 -16.02 -13.92
N ARG A 125 -40.57 -16.91 -13.48
CA ARG A 125 -41.76 -16.55 -12.68
C ARG A 125 -41.38 -16.11 -11.28
N ASP A 126 -40.56 -16.90 -10.60
CA ASP A 126 -40.10 -16.61 -9.25
C ASP A 126 -39.23 -15.33 -9.19
N PHE A 127 -38.37 -15.12 -10.20
CA PHE A 127 -37.60 -13.88 -10.34
C PHE A 127 -38.48 -12.64 -10.49
N LEU A 128 -39.54 -12.71 -11.29
CA LEU A 128 -40.51 -11.62 -11.46
C LEU A 128 -41.22 -11.27 -10.14
N ILE A 129 -41.62 -12.27 -9.37
CA ILE A 129 -42.23 -12.10 -8.04
C ILE A 129 -41.24 -11.44 -7.09
N PHE A 130 -40.00 -11.94 -7.02
CA PHE A 130 -38.95 -11.36 -6.18
C PHE A 130 -38.64 -9.90 -6.57
N LYS A 131 -38.51 -9.61 -7.87
CA LYS A 131 -38.27 -8.26 -8.39
C LYS A 131 -39.39 -7.29 -8.01
N LYS A 132 -40.65 -7.73 -8.10
CA LYS A 132 -41.82 -6.92 -7.71
C LYS A 132 -41.77 -6.57 -6.22
N THR A 133 -41.44 -7.53 -5.36
CA THR A 133 -41.31 -7.28 -3.91
C THR A 133 -40.14 -6.37 -3.58
N LYS A 134 -38.99 -6.53 -4.24
CA LYS A 134 -37.84 -5.62 -4.08
C LYS A 134 -38.16 -4.19 -4.49
N LYS A 135 -38.99 -4.00 -5.52
CA LYS A 135 -39.48 -2.69 -5.91
C LYS A 135 -40.37 -2.08 -4.80
N LEU A 136 -41.30 -2.85 -4.25
CA LEU A 136 -42.16 -2.41 -3.14
C LEU A 136 -41.34 -2.07 -1.88
N GLU A 137 -40.31 -2.86 -1.55
CA GLU A 137 -39.39 -2.56 -0.45
C GLU A 137 -38.63 -1.25 -0.67
N LYS A 138 -38.17 -0.98 -1.90
CA LYS A 138 -37.50 0.28 -2.25
C LYS A 138 -38.46 1.47 -2.13
N ASP A 139 -39.69 1.32 -2.61
CA ASP A 139 -40.72 2.36 -2.52
C ASP A 139 -41.04 2.68 -1.04
N LYS A 140 -41.10 1.66 -0.18
CA LYS A 140 -41.21 1.84 1.28
C LYS A 140 -40.04 2.64 1.85
N THR A 141 -38.79 2.30 1.50
CA THR A 141 -37.61 3.03 1.99
C THR A 141 -37.67 4.51 1.63
N ILE A 142 -38.07 4.83 0.40
CA ILE A 142 -38.22 6.22 -0.05
C ILE A 142 -39.28 6.98 0.78
N LEU A 143 -40.38 6.32 1.15
CA LEU A 143 -41.40 6.93 2.02
C LEU A 143 -40.90 7.14 3.46
N VAL A 144 -40.14 6.18 4.01
CA VAL A 144 -39.51 6.30 5.33
C VAL A 144 -38.51 7.46 5.36
N ASP A 145 -37.68 7.60 4.33
CA ASP A 145 -36.73 8.71 4.22
C ASP A 145 -37.45 10.07 4.16
N LYS A 146 -38.55 10.16 3.41
CA LYS A 146 -39.40 11.36 3.36
C LYS A 146 -40.01 11.69 4.72
N LEU A 147 -40.50 10.68 5.45
CA LEU A 147 -41.04 10.84 6.80
C LEU A 147 -39.98 11.41 7.75
N LEU A 148 -38.77 10.84 7.74
CA LEU A 148 -37.68 11.24 8.62
C LEU A 148 -37.20 12.68 8.34
N ILE A 149 -37.18 13.10 7.07
CA ILE A 149 -36.89 14.49 6.69
C ILE A 149 -37.98 15.44 7.21
N LEU A 150 -39.26 15.05 7.12
CA LEU A 150 -40.37 15.89 7.57
C LEU A 150 -40.42 16.00 9.10
N GLU A 151 -40.21 14.90 9.83
CA GLU A 151 -40.13 14.91 11.29
C GLU A 151 -38.98 15.81 11.78
N LYS A 152 -37.80 15.71 11.16
CA LYS A 152 -36.66 16.61 11.48
C LYS A 152 -36.99 18.08 11.22
N ARG A 153 -37.65 18.39 10.10
CA ARG A 153 -38.05 19.77 9.78
C ARG A 153 -39.11 20.31 10.74
N ALA A 154 -40.06 19.49 11.15
CA ALA A 154 -41.08 19.87 12.13
C ALA A 154 -40.43 20.18 13.49
N LEU A 155 -39.51 19.30 13.93
CA LEU A 155 -38.82 19.44 15.21
C LEU A 155 -37.89 20.67 15.23
N GLN A 156 -37.12 20.90 14.17
CA GLN A 156 -36.29 22.12 14.04
C GLN A 156 -37.13 23.40 14.03
N LYS A 157 -38.28 23.40 13.34
CA LYS A 157 -39.19 24.54 13.36
C LYS A 157 -39.77 24.77 14.75
N GLN A 158 -40.10 23.71 15.48
CA GLN A 158 -40.63 23.80 16.83
C GLN A 158 -39.58 24.34 17.82
N GLU A 159 -38.35 23.81 17.78
CA GLU A 159 -37.24 24.27 18.64
C GLU A 159 -36.85 25.72 18.36
N ALA A 160 -36.62 26.09 17.09
CA ALA A 160 -36.28 27.47 16.73
C ALA A 160 -37.42 28.46 17.08
N PHE A 161 -38.66 28.00 17.01
CA PHE A 161 -39.83 28.80 17.36
C PHE A 161 -39.98 28.99 18.88
N LEU A 162 -39.79 27.94 19.69
CA LEU A 162 -39.84 28.02 21.15
C LEU A 162 -38.72 28.91 21.70
N LEU A 163 -37.48 28.68 21.26
CA LEU A 163 -36.31 29.42 21.76
C LEU A 163 -36.42 30.93 21.48
N SER A 164 -36.75 31.30 20.23
CA SER A 164 -36.80 32.72 19.84
C SER A 164 -37.98 33.50 20.42
N LYS A 165 -39.05 32.82 20.85
CA LYS A 165 -40.26 33.49 21.35
C LYS A 165 -40.38 33.49 22.87
N GLU A 166 -39.81 32.51 23.55
CA GLU A 166 -39.68 32.57 25.01
C GLU A 166 -38.74 33.69 25.43
N GLU A 167 -37.59 33.86 24.75
CA GLU A 167 -36.65 34.96 25.01
C GLU A 167 -37.29 36.34 24.76
N GLU A 168 -37.95 36.53 23.62
CA GLU A 168 -38.57 37.81 23.25
C GLU A 168 -39.74 38.19 24.19
N THR A 169 -40.52 37.20 24.64
CA THR A 169 -41.64 37.44 25.57
C THR A 169 -41.20 37.62 27.01
N ALA A 170 -40.15 36.93 27.45
CA ALA A 170 -39.53 37.14 28.77
C ALA A 170 -38.94 38.54 28.87
N TYR A 171 -38.13 38.94 27.88
CA TYR A 171 -37.54 40.28 27.79
C TYR A 171 -38.62 41.38 27.83
N LEU A 172 -39.66 41.26 26.99
CA LEU A 172 -40.73 42.26 26.97
C LEU A 172 -41.51 42.35 28.29
N LYS A 173 -41.75 41.23 28.98
CA LYS A 173 -42.42 41.25 30.29
C LYS A 173 -41.55 41.88 31.37
N GLU A 174 -40.25 41.60 31.36
CA GLU A 174 -39.28 42.17 32.28
C GLU A 174 -39.15 43.68 32.07
N THR A 175 -38.94 44.12 30.83
CA THR A 175 -38.85 45.55 30.49
C THR A 175 -40.14 46.30 30.84
N ILE A 176 -41.32 45.71 30.59
CA ILE A 176 -42.59 46.32 31.02
C ILE A 176 -42.66 46.40 32.55
N GLY A 177 -42.25 45.35 33.27
CA GLY A 177 -42.25 45.33 34.73
C GLY A 177 -41.31 46.36 35.35
N GLU A 178 -40.11 46.52 34.80
CA GLU A 178 -39.14 47.55 35.21
C GLU A 178 -39.68 48.95 34.95
N ILE A 179 -40.20 49.21 33.74
CA ILE A 179 -40.82 50.49 33.41
C ILE A 179 -41.97 50.77 34.39
N GLU A 180 -42.88 49.82 34.64
CA GLU A 180 -44.00 50.03 35.57
C GLU A 180 -43.53 50.31 37.02
N LYS A 181 -42.43 49.70 37.45
CA LYS A 181 -41.84 49.90 38.79
C LYS A 181 -41.19 51.26 38.91
N ASP A 182 -40.36 51.65 37.94
CA ASP A 182 -39.68 52.95 37.90
C ASP A 182 -40.71 54.08 37.80
N PHE A 183 -41.74 53.88 36.98
CA PHE A 183 -42.86 54.80 36.89
C PHE A 183 -43.55 54.96 38.25
N LYS A 184 -43.97 53.86 38.90
CA LYS A 184 -44.63 53.95 40.22
C LYS A 184 -43.78 54.67 41.27
N ASN A 185 -42.47 54.44 41.29
CA ASN A 185 -41.55 55.09 42.21
C ASN A 185 -41.42 56.60 41.94
N TYR A 186 -41.35 57.01 40.67
CA TYR A 186 -41.25 58.42 40.30
C TYR A 186 -42.53 59.19 40.64
N PHE A 187 -43.69 58.56 40.42
CA PHE A 187 -45.01 59.15 40.67
C PHE A 187 -45.37 59.32 42.15
N GLN A 188 -44.74 58.56 43.05
CA GLN A 188 -44.93 58.74 44.50
C GLN A 188 -44.35 60.06 45.03
N ASN A 189 -43.46 60.71 44.26
CA ASN A 189 -42.75 61.92 44.68
C ASN A 189 -43.24 63.21 44.00
N LEU A 190 -44.22 63.13 43.08
CA LEU A 190 -44.72 64.26 42.29
C LEU A 190 -46.20 64.57 42.61
N SER A 191 -46.52 65.87 42.74
CA SER A 191 -47.91 66.32 42.89
C SER A 191 -48.67 66.16 41.58
N LYS A 192 -49.93 65.71 41.64
CA LYS A 192 -50.80 65.45 40.48
C LYS A 192 -51.15 66.69 39.64
N THR A 193 -50.83 67.89 40.13
CA THR A 193 -51.11 69.16 39.45
C THR A 193 -49.93 69.71 38.66
N ASP A 194 -48.79 69.02 38.68
CA ASP A 194 -47.57 69.48 38.00
C ASP A 194 -47.66 69.18 36.48
N PRO A 195 -47.46 70.15 35.58
CA PRO A 195 -47.47 69.91 34.13
C PRO A 195 -46.49 68.83 33.65
N GLU A 196 -45.41 68.56 34.41
CA GLU A 196 -44.48 67.48 34.11
C GLU A 196 -45.09 66.08 34.34
N TYR A 197 -45.98 65.94 35.33
CA TYR A 197 -46.76 64.73 35.63
C TYR A 197 -47.63 64.31 34.44
N LEU A 198 -48.40 65.26 33.90
CA LEU A 198 -49.34 65.03 32.81
C LEU A 198 -48.63 64.60 31.51
N LYS A 199 -47.45 65.16 31.25
CA LYS A 199 -46.65 64.80 30.07
C LYS A 199 -46.08 63.38 30.18
N LEU A 200 -45.54 63.03 31.34
CA LEU A 200 -45.06 61.67 31.62
C LEU A 200 -46.19 60.64 31.53
N GLU A 201 -47.35 60.91 32.11
CA GLU A 201 -48.51 60.00 32.06
C GLU A 201 -48.96 59.72 30.62
N GLN A 202 -48.96 60.74 29.75
CA GLN A 202 -49.22 60.58 28.32
C GLN A 202 -48.16 59.69 27.64
N ASP A 203 -46.88 59.93 27.88
CA ASP A 203 -45.77 59.15 27.30
C ASP A 203 -45.82 57.67 27.73
N TYR A 204 -46.13 57.39 28.99
CA TYR A 204 -46.32 56.02 29.47
C TYR A 204 -47.56 55.35 28.90
N SER A 205 -48.68 56.07 28.78
CA SER A 205 -49.87 55.53 28.11
C SER A 205 -49.56 55.14 26.67
N PHE A 206 -48.73 55.93 25.98
CA PHE A 206 -48.29 55.69 24.62
C PHE A 206 -47.35 54.47 24.54
N LEU A 207 -46.36 54.38 25.43
CA LEU A 207 -45.44 53.23 25.50
C LEU A 207 -46.17 51.93 25.84
N LYS A 208 -47.12 51.95 26.80
CA LYS A 208 -47.96 50.81 27.17
C LYS A 208 -48.88 50.37 26.02
N LYS A 209 -49.43 51.33 25.26
CA LYS A 209 -50.22 51.04 24.06
C LYS A 209 -49.35 50.44 22.94
N LYS A 210 -48.13 50.94 22.75
CA LYS A 210 -47.18 50.43 21.76
C LYS A 210 -46.72 49.00 22.10
N SER A 211 -46.42 48.73 23.36
CA SER A 211 -46.00 47.40 23.83
C SER A 211 -47.13 46.37 23.73
N THR A 212 -48.37 46.73 24.11
CA THR A 212 -49.54 45.86 23.94
C THR A 212 -49.84 45.54 22.47
N ILE A 213 -49.71 46.51 21.55
CA ILE A 213 -49.82 46.25 20.10
C ILE A 213 -48.72 45.32 19.62
N HIS A 214 -47.50 45.47 20.12
CA HIS A 214 -46.38 44.58 19.77
C HIS A 214 -46.63 43.15 20.27
N LEU A 215 -47.12 43.00 21.49
CA LEU A 215 -47.49 41.72 22.09
C LEU A 215 -48.62 41.02 21.31
N ALA A 216 -49.64 41.77 20.88
CA ALA A 216 -50.71 41.25 20.02
C ALA A 216 -50.19 40.79 18.64
N LYS A 217 -49.22 41.50 18.04
CA LYS A 217 -48.56 41.07 16.79
C LYS A 217 -47.78 39.77 16.98
N ILE A 218 -47.08 39.62 18.11
CA ILE A 218 -46.37 38.39 18.47
C ILE A 218 -47.36 37.22 18.63
N GLN A 219 -48.46 37.43 19.36
CA GLN A 219 -49.52 36.41 19.53
C GLN A 219 -50.14 35.98 18.19
N LYS A 220 -50.39 36.92 17.27
CA LYS A 220 -50.92 36.59 15.92
C LYS A 220 -49.93 35.77 15.09
N LYS A 221 -48.63 36.09 15.16
CA LYS A 221 -47.57 35.28 14.51
C LYS A 221 -47.48 33.88 15.14
N LEU A 222 -47.71 33.78 16.45
CA LEU A 222 -47.70 32.52 17.18
C LEU A 222 -48.86 31.62 16.78
N ALA A 223 -50.07 32.15 16.68
CA ALA A 223 -51.23 31.42 16.17
C ALA A 223 -51.00 30.87 14.76
N LYS A 224 -50.42 31.67 13.86
CA LYS A 224 -50.11 31.24 12.48
C LYS A 224 -49.07 30.11 12.44
N SER A 225 -48.00 30.23 13.24
CA SER A 225 -46.93 29.21 13.28
C SER A 225 -47.44 27.88 13.87
N LEU A 226 -48.37 27.95 14.83
CA LEU A 226 -49.02 26.80 15.43
C LEU A 226 -49.96 26.09 14.43
N GLU A 227 -50.61 26.84 13.52
CA GLU A 227 -51.39 26.28 12.42
C GLU A 227 -50.51 25.57 11.38
N ASP A 228 -49.34 26.13 11.05
CA ASP A 228 -48.37 25.51 10.15
C ASP A 228 -47.76 24.21 10.74
N LEU A 229 -47.54 24.18 12.06
CA LEU A 229 -47.14 22.97 12.78
C LEU A 229 -48.21 21.87 12.70
N LYS A 230 -49.49 22.21 12.95
CA LYS A 230 -50.61 21.27 12.81
C LYS A 230 -50.71 20.70 11.40
N LYS A 231 -50.49 21.50 10.36
CA LYS A 231 -50.45 21.02 8.96
C LYS A 231 -49.30 20.03 8.73
N SER A 232 -48.13 20.26 9.34
CA SER A 232 -47.00 19.34 9.23
C SER A 232 -47.24 18.02 9.97
N GLU A 233 -47.92 18.04 11.13
CA GLU A 233 -48.31 16.83 11.86
C GLU A 233 -49.30 15.98 11.05
N ILE A 234 -50.29 16.60 10.40
CA ILE A 234 -51.22 15.89 9.52
C ILE A 234 -50.48 15.18 8.38
N GLN A 235 -49.51 15.84 7.74
CA GLN A 235 -48.70 15.23 6.69
C GLN A 235 -47.86 14.04 7.20
N VAL A 236 -47.33 14.13 8.42
CA VAL A 236 -46.61 13.03 9.07
C VAL A 236 -47.54 11.83 9.31
N ILE A 237 -48.77 12.06 9.78
CA ILE A 237 -49.77 11.01 10.00
C ILE A 237 -50.19 10.35 8.67
N GLU A 238 -50.43 11.13 7.62
CA GLU A 238 -50.73 10.62 6.27
C GLU A 238 -49.59 9.77 5.68
N LEU A 239 -48.33 10.13 5.95
CA LEU A 239 -47.20 9.34 5.50
C LEU A 239 -47.02 8.06 6.30
N LYS A 240 -47.23 8.10 7.63
CA LYS A 240 -47.20 6.91 8.48
C LYS A 240 -48.25 5.89 8.04
N THR A 241 -49.49 6.33 7.85
CA THR A 241 -50.58 5.47 7.34
C THR A 241 -50.28 4.89 5.95
N LYS A 242 -49.68 5.67 5.03
CA LYS A 242 -49.21 5.15 3.74
C LYS A 242 -48.12 4.09 3.89
N ILE A 243 -47.15 4.30 4.78
CA ILE A 243 -46.08 3.32 5.06
C ILE A 243 -46.69 2.03 5.61
N ASP A 244 -47.59 2.11 6.59
CA ASP A 244 -48.23 0.94 7.20
C ASP A 244 -49.03 0.14 6.17
N SER A 245 -49.78 0.83 5.29
CA SER A 245 -50.49 0.17 4.19
C SER A 245 -49.53 -0.57 3.25
N GLN A 246 -48.36 0.01 2.93
CA GLN A 246 -47.35 -0.65 2.12
C GLN A 246 -46.69 -1.83 2.84
N VAL A 247 -46.44 -1.73 4.15
CA VAL A 247 -45.93 -2.85 4.94
C VAL A 247 -46.90 -4.02 4.88
N HIS A 248 -48.19 -3.77 5.06
CA HIS A 248 -49.22 -4.80 5.00
C HIS A 248 -49.31 -5.44 3.61
N VAL A 249 -49.25 -4.64 2.53
CA VAL A 249 -49.21 -5.15 1.14
C VAL A 249 -47.97 -6.03 0.91
N ILE A 250 -46.80 -5.62 1.40
CA ILE A 250 -45.56 -6.41 1.28
C ILE A 250 -45.67 -7.74 2.04
N GLN A 251 -46.19 -7.71 3.27
CA GLN A 251 -46.36 -8.91 4.10
C GLN A 251 -47.34 -9.89 3.46
N ASN A 252 -48.51 -9.41 3.01
CA ASN A 252 -49.48 -10.24 2.30
C ASN A 252 -48.88 -10.84 1.03
N PHE A 253 -48.16 -10.03 0.24
CA PHE A 253 -47.53 -10.52 -0.99
C PHE A 253 -46.43 -11.56 -0.71
N LYS A 254 -45.65 -11.40 0.38
CA LYS A 254 -44.68 -12.41 0.83
C LYS A 254 -45.37 -13.69 1.29
N ASN A 255 -46.42 -13.59 2.09
CA ASN A 255 -47.15 -14.76 2.61
C ASN A 255 -47.82 -15.56 1.48
N GLN A 256 -48.44 -14.88 0.51
CA GLN A 256 -49.03 -15.52 -0.67
C GLN A 256 -48.00 -16.23 -1.55
N ASN A 257 -46.74 -15.76 -1.56
CA ASN A 257 -45.67 -16.27 -2.42
C ASN A 257 -44.52 -16.90 -1.64
N LEU A 258 -44.76 -17.37 -0.41
CA LEU A 258 -43.71 -17.80 0.52
C LEU A 258 -42.86 -18.94 -0.06
N ARG A 259 -43.49 -19.89 -0.76
CA ARG A 259 -42.79 -21.02 -1.40
C ARG A 259 -41.86 -20.54 -2.52
N GLN A 260 -42.30 -19.61 -3.36
CA GLN A 260 -41.50 -19.03 -4.44
C GLN A 260 -40.31 -18.24 -3.87
N PHE A 261 -40.54 -17.50 -2.78
CA PHE A 261 -39.48 -16.79 -2.06
C PHE A 261 -38.41 -17.73 -1.52
N ASN A 262 -38.82 -18.77 -0.79
CA ASN A 262 -37.87 -19.73 -0.20
C ASN A 262 -37.07 -20.45 -1.29
N ARG A 263 -37.69 -20.82 -2.41
CA ARG A 263 -37.00 -21.45 -3.55
C ARG A 263 -36.00 -20.49 -4.20
N TYR A 264 -36.37 -19.23 -4.40
CA TYR A 264 -35.46 -18.23 -4.98
C TYR A 264 -34.31 -17.89 -4.04
N GLU A 265 -34.56 -17.77 -2.73
CA GLU A 265 -33.52 -17.53 -1.73
C GLU A 265 -32.55 -18.71 -1.66
N GLN A 266 -33.06 -19.95 -1.67
CA GLN A 266 -32.23 -21.15 -1.74
C GLN A 266 -31.41 -21.18 -3.03
N TYR A 267 -32.00 -20.81 -4.18
CA TYR A 267 -31.28 -20.69 -5.45
C TYR A 267 -30.15 -19.66 -5.37
N GLN A 268 -30.35 -18.50 -4.73
CA GLN A 268 -29.31 -17.50 -4.51
C GLN A 268 -28.18 -18.03 -3.63
N LYS A 269 -28.51 -18.76 -2.55
CA LYS A 269 -27.52 -19.44 -1.69
C LYS A 269 -26.71 -20.48 -2.46
N ASP A 270 -27.38 -21.30 -3.27
CA ASP A 270 -26.74 -22.32 -4.10
C ASP A 270 -25.84 -21.68 -5.17
N GLN A 271 -26.27 -20.59 -5.82
CA GLN A 271 -25.45 -19.83 -6.78
C GLN A 271 -24.20 -19.22 -6.14
N LYS A 272 -24.34 -18.66 -4.93
CA LYS A 272 -23.20 -18.14 -4.17
C LYS A 272 -22.22 -19.26 -3.80
N LEU A 273 -22.70 -20.43 -3.37
CA LEU A 273 -21.85 -21.58 -3.09
C LEU A 273 -21.12 -22.06 -4.36
N ILE A 274 -21.81 -22.09 -5.50
CA ILE A 274 -21.22 -22.49 -6.79
C ILE A 274 -20.10 -21.52 -7.20
N SER A 275 -20.31 -20.21 -7.04
CA SER A 275 -19.28 -19.22 -7.37
C SER A 275 -18.06 -19.33 -6.45
N GLU A 276 -18.27 -19.48 -5.14
CA GLU A 276 -17.21 -19.72 -4.15
C GLU A 276 -16.39 -20.97 -4.49
N MET A 277 -17.04 -22.06 -4.91
CA MET A 277 -16.37 -23.30 -5.28
C MET A 277 -15.60 -23.20 -6.60
N ASN A 278 -16.11 -22.46 -7.58
CA ASN A 278 -15.37 -22.19 -8.81
C ASN A 278 -14.10 -21.39 -8.54
N VAL A 279 -14.16 -20.40 -7.65
CA VAL A 279 -12.97 -19.65 -7.18
C VAL A 279 -12.00 -20.60 -6.49
N LEU A 280 -12.47 -21.43 -5.54
CA LEU A 280 -11.61 -22.38 -4.83
C LEU A 280 -10.93 -23.39 -5.78
N LYS A 281 -11.66 -23.87 -6.80
CA LYS A 281 -11.12 -24.76 -7.83
C LYS A 281 -10.06 -24.06 -8.70
N ALA A 282 -10.28 -22.80 -9.08
CA ALA A 282 -9.30 -22.00 -9.80
C ALA A 282 -8.03 -21.75 -8.96
N GLU A 283 -8.19 -21.46 -7.66
CA GLU A 283 -7.08 -21.33 -6.72
C GLU A 283 -6.29 -22.63 -6.60
N LEU A 284 -6.95 -23.78 -6.48
CA LEU A 284 -6.29 -25.09 -6.42
C LEU A 284 -5.47 -25.38 -7.66
N ASN A 285 -6.02 -25.13 -8.85
CA ASN A 285 -5.31 -25.31 -10.11
C ASN A 285 -4.09 -24.37 -10.22
N SER A 286 -4.21 -23.13 -9.76
CA SER A 286 -3.10 -22.18 -9.72
C SER A 286 -2.01 -22.63 -8.75
N ASN A 287 -2.40 -23.06 -7.54
CA ASN A 287 -1.48 -23.55 -6.51
C ASN A 287 -0.77 -24.83 -6.95
N GLN A 288 -1.45 -25.74 -7.66
CA GLN A 288 -0.82 -26.93 -8.24
C GLN A 288 0.29 -26.55 -9.23
N LYS A 289 0.04 -25.61 -10.15
CA LYS A 289 1.07 -25.13 -11.09
C LYS A 289 2.26 -24.52 -10.37
N ILE A 290 2.03 -23.78 -9.28
CA ILE A 290 3.10 -23.19 -8.47
C ILE A 290 3.90 -24.29 -7.75
N LEU A 291 3.22 -25.30 -7.19
CA LEU A 291 3.85 -26.44 -6.55
C LEU A 291 4.73 -27.22 -7.53
N ASP A 292 4.26 -27.46 -8.74
CA ASP A 292 5.01 -28.14 -9.80
C ASP A 292 6.25 -27.34 -10.22
N ARG A 293 6.14 -26.01 -10.34
CA ARG A 293 7.28 -25.13 -10.61
C ARG A 293 8.32 -25.17 -9.48
N ALA A 294 7.87 -25.12 -8.23
CA ALA A 294 8.76 -25.21 -7.07
C ALA A 294 9.50 -26.55 -7.05
N LYS A 295 8.79 -27.66 -7.30
CA LYS A 295 9.35 -29.01 -7.40
C LYS A 295 10.37 -29.12 -8.55
N ASN A 296 10.05 -28.57 -9.72
CA ASN A 296 10.96 -28.55 -10.87
C ASN A 296 12.23 -27.74 -10.60
N ASN A 297 12.12 -26.59 -9.94
CA ASN A 297 13.28 -25.77 -9.57
C ASN A 297 14.17 -26.48 -8.55
N TRP A 298 13.57 -27.14 -7.56
CA TRP A 298 14.31 -27.95 -6.58
C TRP A 298 15.06 -29.11 -7.27
N ASN A 299 14.40 -29.85 -8.16
CA ASN A 299 15.02 -30.92 -8.93
C ASN A 299 16.17 -30.43 -9.83
N LYS A 300 16.00 -29.26 -10.49
CA LYS A 300 17.08 -28.66 -11.29
C LYS A 300 18.30 -28.33 -10.44
N ASN A 301 18.11 -27.79 -9.24
CA ASN A 301 19.22 -27.48 -8.33
C ASN A 301 19.93 -28.77 -7.85
N LEU A 302 19.18 -29.84 -7.56
CA LEU A 302 19.76 -31.14 -7.21
C LEU A 302 20.63 -31.74 -8.33
N ILE A 303 20.15 -31.67 -9.58
CA ILE A 303 20.92 -32.11 -10.75
C ILE A 303 22.18 -31.24 -10.94
N TYR A 304 22.09 -29.95 -10.68
CA TYR A 304 23.23 -29.05 -10.79
C TYR A 304 24.27 -29.30 -9.69
N GLN A 305 23.83 -29.59 -8.47
CA GLN A 305 24.71 -30.01 -7.37
C GLN A 305 25.50 -31.26 -7.76
N SER A 306 24.83 -32.33 -8.22
CA SER A 306 25.51 -33.58 -8.58
C SER A 306 26.50 -33.40 -9.73
N LYS A 307 26.21 -32.49 -10.69
CA LYS A 307 27.15 -32.13 -11.74
C LYS A 307 28.41 -31.45 -11.18
N ILE A 308 28.28 -30.48 -10.27
CA ILE A 308 29.43 -29.81 -9.65
C ILE A 308 30.24 -30.81 -8.82
N GLU A 309 29.60 -31.66 -8.03
CA GLU A 309 30.26 -32.70 -7.23
C GLU A 309 31.07 -33.65 -8.13
N SER A 310 30.48 -34.11 -9.24
CA SER A 310 31.19 -34.96 -10.22
C SER A 310 32.39 -34.26 -10.87
N GLU A 311 32.30 -32.94 -11.09
CA GLU A 311 33.41 -32.15 -11.65
C GLU A 311 34.54 -31.97 -10.62
N ILE A 312 34.21 -31.76 -9.34
CA ILE A 312 35.19 -31.72 -8.24
C ILE A 312 35.88 -33.08 -8.10
N GLU A 313 35.14 -34.19 -8.11
CA GLU A 313 35.70 -35.55 -8.04
C GLU A 313 36.65 -35.84 -9.22
N SER A 314 36.32 -35.37 -10.42
CA SER A 314 37.18 -35.54 -11.60
C SER A 314 38.53 -34.81 -11.49
N LEU A 315 38.59 -33.72 -10.71
CA LEU A 315 39.79 -32.91 -10.49
C LEU A 315 40.61 -33.37 -9.27
N ALA A 316 40.05 -34.22 -8.42
CA ALA A 316 40.72 -34.80 -7.25
C ALA A 316 42.11 -35.40 -7.56
N PRO A 317 42.29 -36.25 -8.59
CA PRO A 317 43.59 -36.85 -8.88
C PRO A 317 44.66 -35.85 -9.36
N GLU A 318 44.26 -34.69 -9.89
CA GLU A 318 45.22 -33.66 -10.35
C GLU A 318 45.78 -32.83 -9.20
N VAL A 319 45.04 -32.67 -8.10
CA VAL A 319 45.42 -31.75 -7.01
C VAL A 319 46.33 -32.42 -5.97
N ASN A 320 46.39 -33.77 -5.96
CA ASN A 320 47.24 -34.60 -5.11
C ASN A 320 47.32 -34.13 -3.64
N MET A 321 46.19 -33.65 -3.12
CA MET A 321 45.98 -33.19 -1.76
C MET A 321 44.55 -33.53 -1.37
N ASP A 322 44.29 -33.59 -0.07
CA ASP A 322 42.92 -33.68 0.44
C ASP A 322 42.12 -32.48 -0.06
N LEU A 323 41.06 -32.77 -0.83
CA LEU A 323 40.15 -31.77 -1.37
C LEU A 323 39.56 -30.90 -0.28
N SER A 324 39.42 -31.38 0.97
CA SER A 324 38.90 -30.62 2.10
C SER A 324 39.73 -29.35 2.39
N LEU A 325 41.05 -29.41 2.19
CA LEU A 325 42.01 -28.34 2.53
C LEU A 325 42.14 -27.24 1.47
N VAL A 326 41.54 -27.42 0.28
CA VAL A 326 41.57 -26.40 -0.77
C VAL A 326 40.68 -25.20 -0.36
N PRO A 327 41.24 -23.97 -0.23
CA PRO A 327 40.46 -22.80 0.16
C PRO A 327 39.44 -22.40 -0.90
N PHE A 328 38.34 -21.77 -0.47
CA PHE A 328 37.34 -21.20 -1.37
C PHE A 328 37.98 -20.10 -2.24
N ALA A 329 37.61 -20.06 -3.52
CA ALA A 329 38.09 -19.05 -4.46
C ALA A 329 36.91 -18.30 -5.08
N ALA A 330 37.09 -17.01 -5.37
CA ALA A 330 36.03 -16.16 -5.89
C ALA A 330 35.50 -16.68 -7.24
N SER A 331 34.22 -17.02 -7.30
CA SER A 331 33.57 -17.48 -8.53
C SER A 331 33.09 -16.30 -9.39
N LYS A 332 32.82 -16.55 -10.67
CA LYS A 332 32.32 -15.51 -11.60
C LYS A 332 30.95 -14.95 -11.15
N THR A 333 30.15 -15.78 -10.51
CA THR A 333 28.80 -15.49 -10.01
C THR A 333 28.81 -14.58 -8.79
N THR A 334 29.72 -14.84 -7.83
CA THR A 334 29.95 -13.97 -6.66
C THR A 334 30.54 -12.62 -7.08
N ASN A 335 31.38 -12.58 -8.11
CA ASN A 335 31.94 -11.33 -8.62
C ASN A 335 30.91 -10.32 -9.17
N ILE A 336 29.77 -10.77 -9.71
CA ILE A 336 28.72 -9.88 -10.23
C ILE A 336 27.92 -9.25 -9.08
N PHE A 337 27.47 -10.06 -8.11
CA PHE A 337 26.79 -9.55 -6.91
C PHE A 337 27.68 -8.56 -6.15
N ASN A 338 28.96 -8.91 -5.96
CA ASN A 338 29.93 -8.04 -5.30
C ASN A 338 30.17 -6.73 -6.09
N ARG A 339 30.00 -6.70 -7.41
CA ARG A 339 30.10 -5.45 -8.19
C ARG A 339 28.90 -4.53 -7.96
N VAL A 340 27.69 -5.06 -7.95
CA VAL A 340 26.47 -4.26 -7.73
C VAL A 340 26.46 -3.70 -6.31
N GLU A 341 26.81 -4.52 -5.31
CA GLU A 341 26.94 -4.07 -3.93
C GLU A 341 28.00 -2.97 -3.77
N ARG A 342 29.19 -3.16 -4.37
CA ARG A 342 30.23 -2.12 -4.38
C ARG A 342 29.86 -0.86 -5.14
N LEU A 343 28.94 -0.91 -6.10
CA LEU A 343 28.43 0.29 -6.78
C LEU A 343 27.43 1.03 -5.89
N LEU A 344 26.50 0.30 -5.25
CA LEU A 344 25.48 0.86 -4.35
C LEU A 344 26.09 1.51 -3.10
N LEU A 345 27.26 1.03 -2.66
CA LEU A 345 27.97 1.56 -1.49
C LEU A 345 28.81 2.82 -1.76
N LYS A 346 28.90 3.31 -3.00
CA LYS A 346 29.68 4.52 -3.31
C LYS A 346 28.87 5.79 -3.05
N ASP A 347 29.51 6.79 -2.42
CA ASP A 347 28.89 8.08 -2.08
C ASP A 347 28.35 8.85 -3.30
N TRP A 348 29.02 8.78 -4.45
CA TRP A 348 28.51 9.42 -5.67
C TRP A 348 27.24 8.74 -6.21
N PHE A 349 27.09 7.42 -5.98
CA PHE A 349 25.91 6.68 -6.44
C PHE A 349 24.67 7.05 -5.61
N PHE A 350 24.87 7.37 -4.33
CA PHE A 350 23.82 7.95 -3.49
C PHE A 350 23.27 9.25 -4.09
N ILE A 351 24.11 10.16 -4.57
CA ILE A 351 23.68 11.42 -5.22
C ILE A 351 22.82 11.12 -6.46
N VAL A 352 23.22 10.13 -7.26
CA VAL A 352 22.45 9.71 -8.45
C VAL A 352 21.09 9.14 -8.07
N ILE A 353 21.01 8.28 -7.05
CA ILE A 353 19.73 7.73 -6.56
C ILE A 353 18.81 8.87 -6.10
N VAL A 354 19.32 9.81 -5.30
CA VAL A 354 18.54 10.94 -4.79
C VAL A 354 18.07 11.84 -5.95
N GLY A 355 18.90 12.05 -6.98
CA GLY A 355 18.52 12.75 -8.20
C GLY A 355 17.35 12.08 -8.94
N VAL A 356 17.42 10.77 -9.16
CA VAL A 356 16.34 10.01 -9.82
C VAL A 356 15.07 10.00 -8.98
N MET A 357 15.19 9.89 -7.65
CA MET A 357 14.06 9.98 -6.73
C MET A 357 13.39 11.36 -6.80
N GLY A 358 14.18 12.44 -6.78
CA GLY A 358 13.66 13.81 -6.92
C GLY A 358 12.93 14.01 -8.25
N ALA A 359 13.50 13.49 -9.35
CA ALA A 359 12.88 13.52 -10.67
C ALA A 359 11.52 12.83 -10.69
N GLY A 360 11.42 11.64 -10.09
CA GLY A 360 10.18 10.88 -10.00
C GLY A 360 9.11 11.59 -9.18
N VAL A 361 9.48 12.19 -8.06
CA VAL A 361 8.53 12.89 -7.18
C VAL A 361 8.00 14.18 -7.83
N VAL A 362 8.86 15.02 -8.40
CA VAL A 362 8.39 16.26 -9.06
C VAL A 362 7.57 15.97 -10.31
N LEU A 363 7.90 14.89 -11.05
CA LEU A 363 7.09 14.43 -12.17
C LEU A 363 5.71 13.92 -11.73
N ALA A 364 5.63 13.25 -10.58
CA ALA A 364 4.37 12.87 -9.93
C ALA A 364 3.52 14.10 -9.55
N THR A 365 4.14 15.16 -9.04
CA THR A 365 3.45 16.44 -8.78
C THR A 365 2.97 17.11 -10.05
N PHE A 366 3.74 17.06 -11.15
CA PHE A 366 3.25 17.47 -12.47
C PHE A 366 1.99 16.69 -12.87
N MET A 367 1.96 15.37 -12.67
CA MET A 367 0.77 14.57 -12.97
C MET A 367 -0.42 15.02 -12.13
N TYR A 368 -0.19 15.34 -10.86
CA TYR A 368 -1.23 15.83 -9.98
C TYR A 368 -1.79 17.19 -10.42
N VAL A 369 -0.91 18.13 -10.75
CA VAL A 369 -1.29 19.48 -11.22
C VAL A 369 -2.08 19.41 -12.54
N LYS A 370 -1.69 18.52 -13.47
CA LYS A 370 -2.30 18.45 -14.80
C LYS A 370 -3.54 17.56 -14.87
N PHE A 371 -3.53 16.43 -14.16
CA PHE A 371 -4.54 15.37 -14.29
C PHE A 371 -5.31 15.10 -12.99
N GLY A 372 -4.98 15.78 -11.89
CA GLY A 372 -5.61 15.58 -10.58
C GLY A 372 -5.24 14.26 -9.88
N VAL A 373 -4.27 13.51 -10.42
CA VAL A 373 -3.85 12.18 -9.93
C VAL A 373 -2.33 12.04 -9.94
N GLY A 374 -1.79 11.20 -9.05
CA GLY A 374 -0.36 10.84 -9.08
C GLY A 374 0.54 11.53 -8.07
N ALA A 375 0.01 12.31 -7.12
CA ALA A 375 0.82 12.86 -6.02
C ALA A 375 1.34 11.73 -5.12
N LEU A 376 2.65 11.73 -4.83
CA LEU A 376 3.30 10.72 -3.97
C LEU A 376 3.40 11.16 -2.50
N ASN A 377 2.84 12.32 -2.17
CA ASN A 377 2.92 12.99 -0.89
C ASN A 377 1.81 12.57 0.09
N GLU A 378 1.95 12.96 1.35
CA GLU A 378 0.93 12.79 2.37
C GLU A 378 -0.33 13.60 2.04
N ILE A 379 -1.52 13.06 2.35
CA ILE A 379 -2.83 13.59 1.94
C ILE A 379 -3.01 15.06 2.32
N PHE A 380 -2.54 15.45 3.51
CA PHE A 380 -2.70 16.83 4.00
C PHE A 380 -1.78 17.82 3.25
N VAL A 381 -0.59 17.40 2.81
CA VAL A 381 0.31 18.24 2.00
C VAL A 381 -0.27 18.42 0.59
N VAL A 382 -0.85 17.36 0.03
CA VAL A 382 -1.57 17.42 -1.25
C VAL A 382 -2.79 18.32 -1.14
N ALA A 383 -3.52 18.31 -0.02
CA ALA A 383 -4.66 19.20 0.21
C ALA A 383 -4.24 20.69 0.25
N MET A 384 -3.09 21.02 0.84
CA MET A 384 -2.54 22.39 0.80
C MET A 384 -2.17 22.82 -0.62
N LEU A 385 -1.55 21.93 -1.41
CA LEU A 385 -1.26 22.22 -2.81
C LEU A 385 -2.54 22.38 -3.64
N LYS A 386 -3.55 21.53 -3.40
CA LYS A 386 -4.86 21.63 -4.04
C LYS A 386 -5.54 22.95 -3.71
N GLN A 387 -5.52 23.36 -2.45
CA GLN A 387 -6.02 24.65 -2.03
C GLN A 387 -5.33 25.77 -2.82
N GLY A 388 -4.01 25.73 -3.00
CA GLY A 388 -3.30 26.71 -3.82
C GLY A 388 -3.63 26.66 -5.32
N LEU A 389 -3.94 25.48 -5.87
CA LEU A 389 -4.43 25.35 -7.25
C LEU A 389 -5.83 25.95 -7.41
N ASP A 390 -6.70 25.78 -6.42
CA ASP A 390 -8.09 26.24 -6.45
C ASP A 390 -8.22 27.74 -6.10
N SER A 391 -7.40 28.25 -5.17
CA SER A 391 -7.46 29.64 -4.66
C SER A 391 -6.40 30.56 -5.25
N GLY A 392 -5.35 30.02 -5.88
CA GLY A 392 -4.16 30.76 -6.28
C GLY A 392 -3.18 31.07 -5.13
N ASP A 393 -3.52 30.71 -3.89
CA ASP A 393 -2.70 30.96 -2.71
C ASP A 393 -1.89 29.71 -2.29
N TYR A 394 -0.61 29.72 -2.65
CA TYR A 394 0.32 28.63 -2.36
C TYR A 394 1.09 28.81 -1.03
N THR A 395 0.80 29.84 -0.24
CA THR A 395 1.57 30.17 0.97
C THR A 395 1.58 29.03 2.00
N ALA A 396 0.45 28.33 2.18
CA ALA A 396 0.36 27.18 3.08
C ALA A 396 1.24 26.01 2.62
N ALA A 397 1.17 25.65 1.34
CA ALA A 397 1.99 24.59 0.76
C ALA A 397 3.49 24.94 0.80
N LEU A 398 3.82 26.19 0.50
CA LEU A 398 5.19 26.70 0.50
C LEU A 398 5.77 26.74 1.93
N GLY A 399 5.04 27.29 2.89
CA GLY A 399 5.48 27.37 4.29
C GLY A 399 5.67 26.00 4.93
N PHE A 400 4.76 25.06 4.65
CA PHE A 400 4.87 23.70 5.15
C PHE A 400 6.05 22.95 4.52
N ALA A 401 6.24 23.04 3.20
CA ALA A 401 7.36 22.37 2.53
C ALA A 401 8.73 22.98 2.87
N SER A 402 8.80 24.30 3.02
CA SER A 402 10.03 25.01 3.40
C SER A 402 10.45 24.67 4.82
N SER A 403 9.51 24.59 5.77
CA SER A 403 9.81 24.15 7.13
C SER A 403 10.31 22.69 7.16
N TYR A 404 9.80 21.83 6.27
CA TYR A 404 10.31 20.47 6.11
C TYR A 404 11.77 20.43 5.66
N ILE A 405 12.17 21.24 4.68
CA ILE A 405 13.58 21.32 4.23
C ILE A 405 14.48 21.90 5.33
N ILE A 406 14.06 23.01 5.95
CA ILE A 406 14.83 23.72 6.98
C ILE A 406 15.01 22.85 8.23
N ALA A 407 13.95 22.18 8.71
CA ALA A 407 14.03 21.30 9.87
C ALA A 407 15.07 20.19 9.67
N ARG A 408 15.18 19.63 8.45
CA ARG A 408 16.15 18.55 8.15
C ARG A 408 17.56 19.08 7.94
N ILE A 409 17.73 20.33 7.48
CA ILE A 409 19.04 20.99 7.47
C ILE A 409 19.51 21.27 8.91
N LEU A 410 18.60 21.68 9.81
CA LEU A 410 18.90 21.99 11.21
C LEU A 410 19.13 20.73 12.08
N GLU A 411 18.46 19.63 11.78
CA GLU A 411 18.68 18.31 12.40
C GLU A 411 20.06 17.71 12.05
N GLY A 412 20.72 18.26 11.02
CA GLY A 412 22.12 18.04 10.72
C GLY A 412 22.45 16.59 10.39
N PRO A 413 23.58 16.03 10.89
CA PRO A 413 24.06 14.74 10.45
C PRO A 413 23.39 13.53 11.16
N LEU A 414 22.42 13.76 12.05
CA LEU A 414 21.59 12.70 12.68
C LEU A 414 20.50 12.18 11.74
N VAL A 415 20.25 12.90 10.64
CA VAL A 415 19.26 12.60 9.60
C VAL A 415 19.67 11.33 8.85
N GLY A 416 19.01 10.22 9.19
CA GLY A 416 19.13 8.95 8.48
C GLY A 416 18.48 8.98 7.08
N ILE A 417 18.56 7.86 6.38
CA ILE A 417 18.06 7.71 5.00
C ILE A 417 16.52 7.95 4.89
N LEU A 418 15.77 7.74 5.98
CA LEU A 418 14.31 7.92 6.02
C LEU A 418 13.87 9.40 5.91
N ASP A 419 14.64 10.33 6.47
CA ASP A 419 14.32 11.77 6.48
C ASP A 419 14.69 12.45 5.17
N VAL A 420 15.66 11.89 4.44
CA VAL A 420 15.93 12.24 3.03
C VAL A 420 14.70 11.95 2.18
N GLY A 421 13.97 10.86 2.44
CA GLY A 421 12.72 10.55 1.76
C GLY A 421 11.62 11.60 2.01
N GLY A 422 11.46 12.05 3.27
CA GLY A 422 10.48 13.10 3.62
C GLY A 422 10.82 14.47 3.03
N ALA A 423 12.11 14.85 3.01
CA ALA A 423 12.56 16.10 2.38
C ALA A 423 12.39 16.08 0.85
N ILE A 424 12.62 14.94 0.20
CA ILE A 424 12.38 14.78 -1.24
C ILE A 424 10.89 14.80 -1.54
N LEU A 425 10.08 14.06 -0.79
CA LEU A 425 8.63 14.01 -0.99
C LEU A 425 8.03 15.40 -0.76
N THR A 426 8.10 15.93 0.46
CA THR A 426 7.39 17.14 0.86
C THR A 426 8.10 18.42 0.42
N GLY A 427 9.41 18.50 0.64
CA GLY A 427 10.21 19.68 0.31
C GLY A 427 10.37 19.88 -1.19
N LEU A 428 11.04 18.93 -1.85
CA LEU A 428 11.27 18.99 -3.30
C LEU A 428 9.99 18.73 -4.10
N GLY A 429 9.16 17.78 -3.67
CA GLY A 429 7.97 17.36 -4.41
C GLY A 429 6.79 18.32 -4.35
N ILE A 430 6.62 19.13 -3.30
CA ILE A 430 5.52 20.12 -3.24
C ILE A 430 6.05 21.54 -3.09
N GLY A 431 7.08 21.77 -2.27
CA GLY A 431 7.63 23.11 -2.05
C GLY A 431 8.16 23.75 -3.33
N ILE A 432 9.03 23.05 -4.06
CA ILE A 432 9.58 23.58 -5.31
C ILE A 432 8.48 23.80 -6.37
N PRO A 433 7.57 22.85 -6.62
CA PRO A 433 6.42 23.08 -7.48
C PRO A 433 5.53 24.26 -7.05
N ALA A 434 5.29 24.45 -5.75
CA ALA A 434 4.50 25.56 -5.23
C ALA A 434 5.17 26.93 -5.51
N ILE A 435 6.50 27.02 -5.46
CA ILE A 435 7.24 28.25 -5.86
C ILE A 435 7.01 28.56 -7.34
N PHE A 436 7.14 27.53 -8.19
CA PHE A 436 6.97 27.70 -9.63
C PHE A 436 5.51 28.02 -10.00
N LEU A 437 4.53 27.43 -9.31
CA LEU A 437 3.11 27.67 -9.54
C LEU A 437 2.63 29.02 -8.97
N SER A 438 3.20 29.48 -7.86
CA SER A 438 2.94 30.83 -7.31
C SER A 438 3.47 31.94 -8.23
N SER A 439 4.51 31.64 -9.01
CA SER A 439 5.09 32.57 -9.97
C SER A 439 4.35 32.50 -11.31
N SER A 440 3.51 33.51 -11.61
CA SER A 440 2.73 33.58 -12.86
C SER A 440 3.55 33.41 -14.15
N LYS A 441 4.85 33.78 -14.13
CA LYS A 441 5.79 33.65 -15.26
C LYS A 441 6.50 32.29 -15.37
N LEU A 442 6.55 31.51 -14.29
CA LEU A 442 7.32 30.26 -14.23
C LEU A 442 6.45 29.00 -14.09
N SER A 443 5.13 29.17 -13.96
CA SER A 443 4.16 28.08 -13.83
C SER A 443 4.24 27.07 -14.99
N PHE A 444 4.67 27.50 -16.19
CA PHE A 444 4.86 26.62 -17.35
C PHE A 444 5.82 25.44 -17.08
N MET A 445 6.77 25.61 -16.16
CA MET A 445 7.72 24.57 -15.77
C MET A 445 7.03 23.36 -15.11
N MET A 446 5.87 23.58 -14.47
CA MET A 446 5.05 22.54 -13.85
C MET A 446 3.90 22.05 -14.73
N PHE A 447 3.77 22.55 -15.96
CA PHE A 447 2.80 22.06 -16.97
C PHE A 447 3.47 21.27 -18.11
N ASN A 448 4.79 21.15 -18.08
CA ASN A 448 5.57 20.37 -19.04
C ASN A 448 6.37 19.26 -18.32
N PRO A 449 6.18 17.98 -18.71
CA PRO A 449 6.81 16.84 -18.03
C PRO A 449 8.34 16.87 -18.08
N PHE A 450 8.93 17.43 -19.15
CA PHE A 450 10.39 17.46 -19.30
C PHE A 450 11.04 18.43 -18.31
N TYR A 451 10.45 19.62 -18.14
CA TYR A 451 10.95 20.60 -17.17
C TYR A 451 10.72 20.14 -15.73
N ALA A 452 9.55 19.55 -15.43
CA ALA A 452 9.28 18.95 -14.12
C ALA A 452 10.29 17.85 -13.77
N PHE A 453 10.61 16.97 -14.73
CA PHE A 453 11.64 15.94 -14.56
C PHE A 453 13.02 16.56 -14.28
N LEU A 454 13.42 17.56 -15.06
CA LEU A 454 14.73 18.20 -14.92
C LEU A 454 14.87 18.94 -13.58
N ILE A 455 13.83 19.65 -13.15
CA ILE A 455 13.79 20.34 -11.86
C ILE A 455 13.92 19.34 -10.71
N GLY A 456 13.18 18.22 -10.77
CA GLY A 456 13.30 17.17 -9.77
C GLY A 456 14.67 16.51 -9.77
N LEU A 457 15.28 16.29 -10.94
CA LEU A 457 16.60 15.68 -11.06
C LEU A 457 17.69 16.60 -10.48
N VAL A 458 17.70 17.87 -10.89
CA VAL A 458 18.68 18.85 -10.40
C VAL A 458 18.49 19.11 -8.91
N GLY A 459 17.25 19.29 -8.46
CA GLY A 459 16.93 19.45 -7.04
C GLY A 459 17.35 18.26 -6.19
N GLY A 460 17.11 17.03 -6.67
CA GLY A 460 17.55 15.82 -5.99
C GLY A 460 19.08 15.69 -5.94
N VAL A 461 19.79 15.96 -7.05
CA VAL A 461 21.26 15.94 -7.06
C VAL A 461 21.84 16.96 -6.09
N LEU A 462 21.27 18.18 -6.02
CA LEU A 462 21.71 19.22 -5.09
C LEU A 462 21.51 18.80 -3.63
N ILE A 463 20.33 18.27 -3.28
CA ILE A 463 20.06 17.76 -1.93
C ILE A 463 21.03 16.61 -1.60
N GLY A 464 21.24 15.67 -2.53
CA GLY A 464 22.18 14.56 -2.36
C GLY A 464 23.61 15.02 -2.13
N ALA A 465 24.07 16.02 -2.88
CA ALA A 465 25.40 16.62 -2.73
C ALA A 465 25.55 17.32 -1.38
N ILE A 466 24.57 18.12 -0.95
CA ILE A 466 24.56 18.79 0.35
C ILE A 466 24.66 17.77 1.49
N VAL A 467 23.90 16.68 1.41
CA VAL A 467 23.94 15.60 2.42
C VAL A 467 25.32 14.94 2.49
N ILE A 468 25.96 14.66 1.35
CA ILE A 468 27.33 14.09 1.33
C ILE A 468 28.34 15.08 1.92
N ILE A 469 28.22 16.37 1.61
CA ILE A 469 29.07 17.42 2.19
C ILE A 469 28.92 17.46 3.71
N ILE A 470 27.69 17.45 4.23
CA ILE A 470 27.43 17.44 5.68
C ILE A 470 27.99 16.18 6.35
N ARG A 471 27.91 15.02 5.69
CA ARG A 471 28.52 13.76 6.18
C ARG A 471 30.04 13.82 6.26
N LEU A 472 30.67 14.57 5.37
CA LEU A 472 32.13 14.73 5.33
C LEU A 472 32.67 15.51 6.55
N PHE A 473 31.83 16.36 7.16
CA PHE A 473 32.18 17.17 8.33
C PHE A 473 31.87 16.50 9.69
N LYS A 474 31.52 15.21 9.72
CA LYS A 474 31.08 14.52 10.95
C LYS A 474 32.25 13.85 11.72
N PRO A 475 32.38 14.02 13.05
CA PRO A 475 33.30 13.23 13.87
C PRO A 475 32.84 11.77 14.01
N LYS A 476 33.79 10.83 14.00
CA LYS A 476 33.55 9.37 13.82
C LYS A 476 32.81 8.67 14.97
N GLU A 477 32.58 9.33 16.11
CA GLU A 477 32.04 8.69 17.33
C GLU A 477 30.50 8.70 17.45
N ALA A 478 29.78 9.48 16.64
CA ALA A 478 28.30 9.57 16.67
C ALA A 478 27.61 8.76 15.53
N ALA A 479 28.27 7.77 14.97
CA ALA A 479 27.87 7.16 13.68
C ALA A 479 26.64 6.23 13.75
N ASN A 480 26.35 5.62 14.91
CA ASN A 480 25.41 4.48 14.96
C ASN A 480 24.10 4.75 15.74
N LEU A 481 24.03 5.79 16.56
CA LEU A 481 22.84 6.01 17.43
C LEU A 481 21.61 6.52 16.65
N GLY A 482 21.76 7.51 15.78
CA GLY A 482 20.63 8.05 15.02
C GLY A 482 20.10 7.09 13.94
N THR A 483 21.01 6.48 13.17
CA THR A 483 20.67 5.62 12.03
C THR A 483 19.91 4.36 12.44
N ASP A 484 20.28 3.71 13.55
CA ASP A 484 19.62 2.50 14.02
C ASP A 484 18.24 2.79 14.64
N ILE A 485 18.11 3.90 15.39
CA ILE A 485 16.82 4.36 15.92
C ILE A 485 15.87 4.71 14.77
N MET A 486 16.38 5.32 13.70
CA MET A 486 15.57 5.81 12.59
C MET A 486 15.20 4.75 11.56
N ILE A 487 16.09 3.78 11.28
CA ILE A 487 15.75 2.56 10.52
C ILE A 487 14.74 1.71 11.34
N GLY A 488 14.89 1.68 12.67
CA GLY A 488 13.94 1.04 13.59
C GLY A 488 12.56 1.70 13.57
N ALA A 489 12.51 3.03 13.71
CA ALA A 489 11.29 3.83 13.67
C ALA A 489 10.62 3.77 12.30
N GLY A 490 11.37 3.86 11.19
CA GLY A 490 10.83 3.72 9.84
C GLY A 490 10.23 2.34 9.56
N ASN A 491 10.86 1.26 10.06
CA ASN A 491 10.29 -0.08 9.98
C ASN A 491 9.07 -0.28 10.88
N ALA A 492 9.02 0.36 12.06
CA ALA A 492 7.87 0.35 12.95
C ALA A 492 6.69 1.12 12.34
N THR A 493 6.90 2.38 11.93
CA THR A 493 5.90 3.22 11.26
C THR A 493 5.43 2.59 9.94
N GLY A 494 6.33 1.97 9.18
CA GLY A 494 6.00 1.21 7.98
C GLY A 494 5.17 -0.06 8.22
N LYS A 495 5.12 -0.59 9.45
CA LYS A 495 4.15 -1.64 9.81
C LYS A 495 2.77 -1.05 10.12
N PHE A 496 2.70 0.15 10.69
CA PHE A 496 1.45 0.85 10.99
C PHE A 496 0.78 1.47 9.76
N LEU A 497 1.57 2.02 8.83
CA LEU A 497 1.05 2.62 7.59
C LEU A 497 0.64 1.60 6.53
N GLY A 498 1.19 0.38 6.56
CA GLY A 498 0.93 -0.65 5.54
C GLY A 498 -0.56 -0.97 5.37
N PRO A 499 -1.30 -1.25 6.47
CA PRO A 499 -2.74 -1.44 6.42
C PRO A 499 -3.50 -0.23 5.86
N LEU A 500 -3.11 1.00 6.22
CA LEU A 500 -3.74 2.22 5.73
C LEU A 500 -3.57 2.39 4.21
N VAL A 501 -2.41 2.04 3.66
CA VAL A 501 -2.16 2.06 2.21
C VAL A 501 -3.04 1.04 1.48
N VAL A 502 -3.20 -0.16 2.04
CA VAL A 502 -4.09 -1.19 1.47
C VAL A 502 -5.56 -0.75 1.50
N PHE A 503 -6.02 -0.17 2.62
CA PHE A 503 -7.37 0.36 2.73
C PHE A 503 -7.61 1.53 1.77
N SER A 504 -6.66 2.45 1.66
CA SER A 504 -6.74 3.60 0.75
C SER A 504 -6.79 3.15 -0.72
N ALA A 505 -5.97 2.17 -1.10
CA ALA A 505 -5.97 1.58 -2.43
C ALA A 505 -7.28 0.85 -2.74
N ALA A 506 -7.87 0.15 -1.77
CA ALA A 506 -9.16 -0.54 -1.91
C ALA A 506 -10.34 0.43 -2.04
N MET A 507 -10.28 1.57 -1.33
CA MET A 507 -11.27 2.64 -1.48
C MET A 507 -11.15 3.36 -2.83
N PHE A 508 -9.94 3.51 -3.36
CA PHE A 508 -9.72 4.12 -4.67
C PHE A 508 -10.24 3.23 -5.81
N GLN A 509 -9.78 1.98 -5.87
CA GLN A 509 -10.26 1.03 -6.87
C GLN A 509 -10.09 -0.41 -6.37
N PRO A 510 -11.13 -1.27 -6.43
CA PRO A 510 -11.08 -2.62 -5.87
C PRO A 510 -9.91 -3.48 -6.38
N LEU A 511 -9.54 -3.32 -7.65
CA LEU A 511 -8.44 -4.06 -8.29
C LEU A 511 -7.05 -3.61 -7.78
N VAL A 512 -6.87 -2.30 -7.57
CA VAL A 512 -5.65 -1.71 -7.01
C VAL A 512 -5.52 -2.08 -5.54
N GLY A 513 -6.62 -2.08 -4.78
CA GLY A 513 -6.67 -2.58 -3.41
C GLY A 513 -6.30 -4.05 -3.27
N LEU A 514 -6.75 -4.90 -4.19
CA LEU A 514 -6.35 -6.30 -4.26
C LEU A 514 -4.85 -6.44 -4.54
N GLY A 515 -4.31 -5.68 -5.49
CA GLY A 515 -2.88 -5.61 -5.75
C GLY A 515 -2.10 -5.18 -4.51
N ALA A 516 -2.55 -4.12 -3.84
CA ALA A 516 -1.94 -3.61 -2.62
C ALA A 516 -1.96 -4.65 -1.49
N GLY A 517 -3.09 -5.33 -1.29
CA GLY A 517 -3.21 -6.40 -0.30
C GLY A 517 -2.26 -7.56 -0.58
N LEU A 518 -2.18 -8.01 -1.83
CA LEU A 518 -1.29 -9.10 -2.23
C LEU A 518 0.19 -8.73 -2.10
N GLY A 519 0.55 -7.52 -2.52
CA GLY A 519 1.91 -7.01 -2.39
C GLY A 519 2.31 -6.85 -0.93
N ALA A 520 1.41 -6.33 -0.08
CA ALA A 520 1.61 -6.25 1.36
C ALA A 520 1.89 -7.64 1.96
N ILE A 521 1.02 -8.62 1.68
CA ILE A 521 1.15 -10.01 2.16
C ILE A 521 2.49 -10.63 1.72
N LEU A 522 2.88 -10.43 0.46
CA LEU A 522 4.13 -10.94 -0.09
C LEU A 522 5.34 -10.37 0.66
N PHE A 523 5.35 -9.07 0.93
CA PHE A 523 6.45 -8.41 1.65
C PHE A 523 6.51 -8.79 3.12
N THR A 524 5.36 -8.97 3.77
CA THR A 524 5.29 -9.54 5.13
C THR A 524 5.91 -10.93 5.17
N TRP A 525 5.73 -11.73 4.11
CA TRP A 525 6.33 -13.07 3.98
C TRP A 525 7.84 -13.07 3.74
N ILE A 526 8.39 -12.04 3.11
CA ILE A 526 9.83 -11.92 2.83
C ILE A 526 10.56 -11.19 4.00
N LYS A 527 9.84 -10.90 5.10
CA LYS A 527 10.33 -10.07 6.22
C LYS A 527 10.86 -8.70 5.75
N LYS A 528 10.19 -8.12 4.75
CA LYS A 528 10.47 -6.78 4.22
C LYS A 528 9.33 -5.81 4.61
N PRO A 529 9.53 -4.48 4.49
CA PRO A 529 8.54 -3.50 4.95
C PRO A 529 7.18 -3.66 4.22
N ILE A 530 6.09 -3.73 4.99
CA ILE A 530 4.73 -4.03 4.49
C ILE A 530 4.24 -2.95 3.53
N VAL A 531 4.51 -1.67 3.84
CA VAL A 531 4.18 -0.53 2.97
C VAL A 531 4.81 -0.66 1.59
N GLY A 532 6.08 -1.06 1.50
CA GLY A 532 6.76 -1.22 0.21
C GLY A 532 6.10 -2.28 -0.66
N GLY A 533 5.65 -3.37 -0.05
CA GLY A 533 4.86 -4.38 -0.74
C GLY A 533 3.49 -3.88 -1.18
N ALA A 534 2.79 -3.15 -0.30
CA ALA A 534 1.49 -2.58 -0.61
C ALA A 534 1.54 -1.63 -1.81
N ILE A 535 2.55 -0.75 -1.86
CA ILE A 535 2.73 0.21 -2.96
C ILE A 535 3.09 -0.53 -4.27
N MET A 536 4.05 -1.45 -4.26
CA MET A 536 4.42 -2.18 -5.47
C MET A 536 3.27 -3.04 -6.00
N GLY A 537 2.50 -3.66 -5.12
CA GLY A 537 1.32 -4.43 -5.50
C GLY A 537 0.20 -3.54 -6.08
N ALA A 538 -0.03 -2.37 -5.49
CA ALA A 538 -0.96 -1.38 -6.01
C ALA A 538 -0.56 -0.90 -7.40
N MET A 539 0.73 -0.59 -7.62
CA MET A 539 1.26 -0.12 -8.90
C MET A 539 1.13 -1.18 -10.00
N LEU A 540 1.48 -2.44 -9.71
CA LEU A 540 1.37 -3.55 -10.68
C LEU A 540 -0.06 -3.78 -11.16
N PHE A 541 -1.02 -3.75 -10.25
CA PHE A 541 -2.44 -3.97 -10.57
C PHE A 541 -3.15 -2.72 -11.08
N GLY A 542 -2.63 -1.53 -10.74
CA GLY A 542 -3.10 -0.24 -11.28
C GLY A 542 -2.68 0.02 -12.72
N LEU A 543 -1.59 -0.60 -13.19
CA LEU A 543 -1.20 -0.54 -14.60
C LEU A 543 -2.17 -1.30 -15.52
N VAL A 544 -2.82 -2.36 -15.03
CA VAL A 544 -3.73 -3.20 -15.84
C VAL A 544 -4.92 -2.42 -16.44
N PRO A 545 -5.67 -1.61 -15.67
CA PRO A 545 -6.74 -0.77 -16.23
C PRO A 545 -6.25 0.49 -16.96
N ALA A 546 -4.96 0.84 -16.93
CA ALA A 546 -4.42 1.97 -17.68
C ALA A 546 -4.07 1.61 -19.15
N PHE A 547 -4.05 0.31 -19.49
CA PHE A 547 -3.79 -0.21 -20.85
C PHE A 547 -5.04 -0.84 -21.51
N ALA A 548 -6.19 -0.80 -20.85
CA ALA A 548 -7.50 -1.23 -21.37
C ALA A 548 -8.38 0.01 -21.54
#